data_AF-A0A8C0GYA4-F1
#
_entry.id   AF-A0A8C0GYA4-F1
#
_cell.length_a   1.000
_cell.length_b   1.000
_cell.length_c   1.000
_cell.angle_alpha   90.00
_cell.angle_beta   90.00
_cell.angle_gamma   90.00
#
_symmetry.space_group_name_H-M   'P 1'
#
loop_
_entity.id
_entity.type
_entity.pdbx_description
1 polymer ?
#
loop_
_entity_poly.entity_id
_entity_poly.type
_entity_poly.pdbx_seq_one_letter_code
_entity_poly.pdbx_strand_id
1 'polypeptide(L)'
;MTFHISFRLARSRSPSPRRCQSRSPSPLPLRSCSPGRARLTNAARHARLVARFSEIYTQERLDAQNLLRTYIDDLEMVQRIIYVAAVESFHAAKMAFRQFKMRVRKTLSLTYSGPESLEDTVLDYIVRHEDLYDVQASVNEVIRAMNINPKISFPPEVDFIMISSLIRELCRVAFSMQTLVPPLDIAFGADGELFNESKYRRSYDSDFTAPLVVYHVWPALMENDSIIVKGEAVSKRGGEMRNFFKISNEVPS
;
A
#
# COMPACT_ATOMS: atom_id res chain seq x y z
N MET A 1 -60.63 -41.72 57.78
CA MET A 1 -59.54 -42.22 58.63
C MET A 1 -58.22 -41.79 57.99
N THR A 2 -57.75 -40.58 58.30
CA THR A 2 -56.75 -40.22 59.32
C THR A 2 -55.29 -40.38 58.84
N PHE A 3 -54.65 -39.21 58.81
CA PHE A 3 -53.27 -38.80 58.52
C PHE A 3 -52.10 -39.64 59.06
N HIS A 4 -50.96 -39.59 58.36
CA HIS A 4 -49.74 -38.98 58.93
C HIS A 4 -48.75 -38.48 57.85
N ILE A 5 -48.29 -37.24 58.00
CA ILE A 5 -47.21 -36.57 57.27
C ILE A 5 -45.99 -36.46 58.21
N SER A 6 -44.80 -36.30 57.60
CA SER A 6 -43.57 -35.63 58.10
C SER A 6 -42.52 -36.54 58.76
N PHE A 7 -41.21 -36.39 58.59
CA PHE A 7 -40.30 -35.66 57.68
C PHE A 7 -38.89 -36.16 58.10
N ARG A 8 -37.92 -36.29 57.18
CA ARG A 8 -36.62 -35.59 57.27
C ARG A 8 -35.56 -36.05 56.27
N LEU A 9 -34.96 -35.01 55.68
CA LEU A 9 -33.57 -34.82 55.27
C LEU A 9 -33.09 -35.40 53.92
N ALA A 10 -32.88 -34.41 53.04
CA ALA A 10 -32.13 -34.42 51.80
C ALA A 10 -30.69 -34.97 51.93
N ARG A 11 -30.22 -35.66 50.89
CA ARG A 11 -28.93 -35.34 50.26
C ARG A 11 -28.72 -36.02 48.89
N SER A 12 -28.15 -35.21 48.01
CA SER A 12 -27.25 -35.52 46.88
C SER A 12 -27.76 -36.37 45.70
N ARG A 13 -28.05 -35.65 44.62
CA ARG A 13 -27.86 -36.08 43.23
C ARG A 13 -26.37 -36.19 42.92
N SER A 14 -25.92 -37.26 42.25
CA SER A 14 -24.76 -37.29 41.35
C SER A 14 -24.71 -38.62 40.57
N PRO A 15 -24.78 -38.57 39.23
CA PRO A 15 -24.06 -39.53 38.42
C PRO A 15 -23.12 -38.84 37.42
N SER A 16 -21.83 -39.21 37.53
CA SER A 16 -20.83 -39.34 36.47
C SER A 16 -20.28 -38.05 35.80
N PRO A 17 -18.98 -37.73 36.00
CA PRO A 17 -18.30 -36.72 35.18
C PRO A 17 -18.02 -37.29 33.79
N ARG A 18 -18.66 -36.70 32.78
CA ARG A 18 -18.24 -36.85 31.38
C ARG A 18 -16.86 -36.22 31.23
N ARG A 19 -15.89 -36.98 30.70
CA ARG A 19 -14.58 -36.47 30.29
C ARG A 19 -14.79 -35.36 29.25
N CYS A 20 -14.74 -34.10 29.68
CA CYS A 20 -14.47 -32.98 28.80
C CYS A 20 -13.01 -33.10 28.34
N GLN A 21 -12.79 -33.70 27.16
CA GLN A 21 -11.54 -33.50 26.45
C GLN A 21 -11.47 -32.04 26.03
N SER A 22 -10.70 -31.26 26.77
CA SER A 22 -10.15 -30.00 26.34
C SER A 22 -9.49 -30.18 24.97
N ARG A 23 -10.10 -29.66 23.90
CA ARG A 23 -9.41 -29.46 22.63
C ARG A 23 -8.40 -28.34 22.83
N SER A 24 -7.18 -28.72 23.19
CA SER A 24 -6.02 -27.86 22.98
C SER A 24 -5.86 -27.65 21.47
N PRO A 25 -5.61 -26.42 20.97
CA PRO A 25 -5.29 -26.21 19.57
C PRO A 25 -3.91 -26.82 19.31
N SER A 26 -3.89 -27.99 18.66
CA SER A 26 -2.65 -28.56 18.15
C SER A 26 -2.07 -27.60 17.10
N PRO A 27 -0.77 -27.24 17.17
CA PRO A 27 -0.14 -26.49 16.10
C PRO A 27 -0.09 -27.41 14.87
N LEU A 28 -0.84 -27.05 13.82
CA LEU A 28 -0.80 -27.78 12.57
C LEU A 28 0.63 -27.80 12.04
N PRO A 29 1.13 -28.92 11.49
CA PRO A 29 2.44 -28.95 10.88
C PRO A 29 2.47 -27.94 9.74
N LEU A 30 3.44 -27.01 9.79
CA LEU A 30 3.81 -26.19 8.65
C LEU A 30 4.11 -27.14 7.48
N ARG A 31 3.16 -27.23 6.55
CA ARG A 31 3.29 -28.01 5.33
C ARG A 31 4.55 -27.50 4.64
N SER A 32 5.58 -28.33 4.52
CA SER A 32 6.81 -28.00 3.80
C SER A 32 6.42 -27.60 2.37
N CYS A 33 6.46 -26.31 2.08
CA CYS A 33 6.15 -25.81 0.75
C CYS A 33 7.36 -26.12 -0.12
N SER A 34 7.21 -27.06 -1.05
CA SER A 34 8.26 -27.35 -2.03
C SER A 34 8.67 -26.06 -2.74
N PRO A 35 9.97 -25.77 -2.93
CA PRO A 35 10.46 -24.50 -3.49
C PRO A 35 9.78 -24.08 -4.81
N GLY A 36 9.37 -25.06 -5.62
CA GLY A 36 8.62 -24.82 -6.86
C GLY A 36 7.21 -24.25 -6.67
N ARG A 37 6.49 -24.63 -5.60
CA ARG A 37 5.12 -24.16 -5.33
C ARG A 37 5.11 -22.70 -4.87
N ALA A 38 6.05 -22.30 -4.02
CA ALA A 38 6.22 -20.92 -3.57
C ALA A 38 6.64 -19.98 -4.72
N ARG A 39 7.46 -20.46 -5.67
CA ARG A 39 7.84 -19.70 -6.87
C ARG A 39 6.68 -19.53 -7.85
N LEU A 40 5.88 -20.57 -8.08
CA LEU A 40 4.70 -20.52 -8.95
C LEU A 40 3.60 -19.60 -8.38
N THR A 41 3.42 -19.57 -7.05
CA THR A 41 2.52 -18.60 -6.42
C THR A 41 3.05 -17.17 -6.51
N ASN A 42 4.38 -16.96 -6.43
CA ASN A 42 4.99 -15.65 -6.57
C ASN A 42 4.78 -15.05 -7.98
N ALA A 43 5.08 -15.80 -9.04
CA ALA A 43 4.89 -15.33 -10.42
C ALA A 43 3.43 -14.94 -10.72
N ALA A 44 2.47 -15.76 -10.27
CA ALA A 44 1.05 -15.46 -10.44
C ALA A 44 0.61 -14.23 -9.63
N ARG A 45 1.15 -14.04 -8.41
CA ARG A 45 0.89 -12.83 -7.59
C ARG A 45 1.50 -11.59 -8.25
N HIS A 46 2.73 -11.69 -8.73
CA HIS A 46 3.41 -10.63 -9.47
C HIS A 46 2.57 -10.16 -10.66
N ALA A 47 2.16 -11.07 -11.55
CA ALA A 47 1.33 -10.73 -12.70
C ALA A 47 0.00 -10.06 -12.31
N ARG A 48 -0.67 -10.55 -11.26
CA ARG A 48 -1.91 -9.92 -10.76
C ARG A 48 -1.68 -8.51 -10.20
N LEU A 49 -0.58 -8.29 -9.49
CA LEU A 49 -0.27 -6.98 -8.91
C LEU A 49 0.11 -5.96 -9.98
N VAL A 50 0.87 -6.36 -11.00
CA VAL A 50 1.16 -5.52 -12.17
C VAL A 50 -0.13 -5.15 -12.92
N ALA A 51 -1.03 -6.14 -13.12
CA ALA A 51 -2.32 -5.89 -13.74
C ALA A 51 -3.18 -4.93 -12.91
N ARG A 52 -3.26 -5.13 -11.58
CA ARG A 52 -4.02 -4.25 -10.68
C ARG A 52 -3.46 -2.83 -10.64
N PHE A 53 -2.14 -2.65 -10.64
CA PHE A 53 -1.53 -1.32 -10.74
C PHE A 53 -1.90 -0.61 -12.05
N SER A 54 -1.94 -1.36 -13.15
CA SER A 54 -2.34 -0.84 -14.46
C SER A 54 -3.84 -0.49 -14.49
N GLU A 55 -4.68 -1.30 -13.84
CA GLU A 55 -6.12 -1.05 -13.69
C GLU A 55 -6.38 0.25 -12.91
N ILE A 56 -5.70 0.44 -11.77
CA ILE A 56 -5.77 1.67 -10.96
C ILE A 56 -5.43 2.90 -11.80
N TYR A 57 -4.41 2.81 -12.66
CA TYR A 57 -4.07 3.90 -13.58
C TYR A 57 -5.17 4.21 -14.60
N THR A 58 -5.86 3.18 -15.11
CA THR A 58 -6.90 3.33 -16.13
C THR A 58 -8.27 3.71 -15.58
N GLN A 59 -8.58 3.40 -14.32
CA GLN A 59 -9.92 3.57 -13.76
C GLN A 59 -9.90 4.48 -12.52
N GLU A 60 -9.35 4.01 -11.40
CA GLU A 60 -9.40 4.70 -10.11
C GLU A 60 -8.71 6.08 -10.17
N ARG A 61 -7.64 6.20 -10.97
CA ARG A 61 -6.98 7.48 -11.26
C ARG A 61 -7.90 8.44 -12.01
N LEU A 62 -8.64 7.96 -13.01
CA LEU A 62 -9.58 8.79 -13.78
C LEU A 62 -10.76 9.21 -12.92
N ASP A 63 -11.28 8.32 -12.08
CA ASP A 63 -12.35 8.64 -11.14
C ASP A 63 -11.92 9.73 -10.15
N ALA A 64 -10.71 9.60 -9.59
CA ALA A 64 -10.12 10.63 -8.75
C ALA A 64 -9.91 11.95 -9.51
N GLN A 65 -9.44 11.90 -10.76
CA GLN A 65 -9.26 13.09 -11.59
C GLN A 65 -10.59 13.81 -11.85
N ASN A 66 -11.64 13.06 -12.19
CA ASN A 66 -12.98 13.62 -12.43
C ASN A 66 -13.55 14.26 -11.17
N LEU A 67 -13.37 13.62 -10.01
CA LEU A 67 -13.79 14.18 -8.73
C LEU A 67 -13.01 15.45 -8.38
N LEU A 68 -11.68 15.46 -8.53
CA LEU A 68 -10.87 16.64 -8.24
C LEU A 68 -11.21 17.80 -9.19
N ARG A 69 -11.53 17.51 -10.46
CA ARG A 69 -11.92 18.49 -11.47
C ARG A 69 -13.25 19.20 -11.18
N THR A 70 -14.07 18.72 -10.24
CA THR A 70 -15.24 19.48 -9.78
C THR A 70 -14.89 20.61 -8.80
N TYR A 71 -13.65 20.64 -8.30
CA TYR A 71 -13.18 21.62 -7.31
C TYR A 71 -11.94 22.40 -7.78
N ILE A 72 -11.16 21.84 -8.72
CA ILE A 72 -9.92 22.43 -9.23
C ILE A 72 -9.99 22.53 -10.75
N ASP A 73 -9.95 23.76 -11.25
CA ASP A 73 -9.94 24.03 -12.70
C ASP A 73 -8.59 23.72 -13.35
N ASP A 74 -7.49 23.87 -12.61
CA ASP A 74 -6.15 23.59 -13.09
C ASP A 74 -5.87 22.08 -13.18
N LEU A 75 -5.85 21.55 -14.41
CA LEU A 75 -5.57 20.15 -14.68
C LEU A 75 -4.16 19.74 -14.23
N GLU A 76 -3.18 20.63 -14.35
CA GLU A 76 -1.80 20.33 -13.93
C GLU A 76 -1.77 20.09 -12.41
N MET A 77 -2.43 20.95 -11.63
CA MET A 77 -2.54 20.77 -10.18
C MET A 77 -3.25 19.45 -9.83
N VAL A 78 -4.36 19.13 -10.50
CA VAL A 78 -5.08 17.86 -10.29
C VAL A 78 -4.16 16.65 -10.53
N GLN A 79 -3.39 16.66 -11.62
CA GLN A 79 -2.49 15.57 -11.96
C GLN A 79 -1.30 15.47 -10.99
N ARG A 80 -0.77 16.60 -10.53
CA ARG A 80 0.25 16.64 -9.47
C ARG A 80 -0.27 16.03 -8.16
N ILE A 81 -1.51 16.35 -7.75
CA ILE A 81 -2.16 15.76 -6.56
C ILE A 81 -2.24 14.24 -6.67
N ILE A 82 -2.69 13.72 -7.81
CA ILE A 82 -2.79 12.28 -8.07
C ILE A 82 -1.41 11.61 -8.03
N TYR A 83 -0.41 12.21 -8.67
CA TYR A 83 0.95 11.69 -8.67
C TYR A 83 1.53 11.64 -7.26
N VAL A 84 1.38 12.72 -6.48
CA VAL A 84 1.84 12.75 -5.08
C VAL A 84 1.10 11.70 -4.24
N ALA A 85 -0.22 11.55 -4.41
CA ALA A 85 -0.97 10.52 -3.71
C ALA A 85 -0.43 9.11 -4.01
N ALA A 86 -0.06 8.82 -5.26
CA ALA A 86 0.60 7.57 -5.64
C ALA A 86 1.97 7.39 -4.98
N VAL A 87 2.82 8.41 -5.02
CA VAL A 87 4.15 8.37 -4.42
C VAL A 87 4.09 8.15 -2.92
N GLU A 88 3.28 8.94 -2.23
CA GLU A 88 3.12 8.85 -0.77
C GLU A 88 2.47 7.52 -0.35
N SER A 89 1.53 6.99 -1.14
CA SER A 89 0.93 5.67 -0.87
C SER A 89 1.95 4.54 -0.91
N PHE A 90 2.83 4.54 -1.91
CA PHE A 90 3.92 3.56 -1.99
C PHE A 90 4.94 3.75 -0.86
N HIS A 91 5.24 5.00 -0.49
CA HIS A 91 6.11 5.28 0.64
C HIS A 91 5.53 4.76 1.97
N ALA A 92 4.29 5.12 2.29
CA ALA A 92 3.60 4.72 3.51
C ALA A 92 3.46 3.19 3.61
N ALA A 93 3.01 2.54 2.54
CA ALA A 93 2.87 1.08 2.49
C ALA A 93 4.21 0.36 2.68
N LYS A 94 5.30 0.88 2.09
CA LYS A 94 6.65 0.34 2.27
C LYS A 94 7.14 0.48 3.70
N MET A 95 6.89 1.61 4.35
CA MET A 95 7.22 1.78 5.77
C MET A 95 6.41 0.82 6.65
N ALA A 96 5.10 0.70 6.38
CA ALA A 96 4.23 -0.24 7.08
C ALA A 96 4.70 -1.69 6.93
N PHE A 97 5.06 -2.11 5.71
CA PHE A 97 5.62 -3.45 5.45
C PHE A 97 6.92 -3.68 6.20
N ARG A 98 7.87 -2.73 6.17
CA ARG A 98 9.14 -2.85 6.91
C ARG A 98 8.89 -3.04 8.40
N GLN A 99 8.01 -2.23 8.99
CA GLN A 99 7.64 -2.35 10.40
C GLN A 99 6.97 -3.69 10.71
N PHE A 100 6.03 -4.15 9.86
CA PHE A 100 5.37 -5.42 10.04
C PHE A 100 6.35 -6.59 9.93
N LYS A 101 7.23 -6.57 8.93
CA LYS A 101 8.29 -7.56 8.73
C LYS A 101 9.23 -7.64 9.95
N MET A 102 9.64 -6.49 10.49
CA MET A 102 10.46 -6.46 11.71
C MET A 102 9.74 -7.07 12.92
N ARG A 103 8.45 -6.75 13.12
CA ARG A 103 7.63 -7.33 14.21
C ARG A 103 7.50 -8.85 14.06
N VAL A 104 7.15 -9.33 12.87
CA VAL A 104 6.99 -10.76 12.58
C VAL A 104 8.32 -11.49 12.78
N ARG A 105 9.43 -10.95 12.25
CA ARG A 105 10.77 -11.53 12.44
C ARG A 105 11.12 -11.68 13.92
N LYS A 106 10.90 -10.65 14.73
CA LYS A 106 11.17 -10.70 16.17
C LYS A 106 10.35 -11.79 16.86
N THR A 107 9.06 -11.88 16.56
CA THR A 107 8.17 -12.91 17.15
C THR A 107 8.58 -14.31 16.74
N LEU A 108 8.86 -14.54 15.45
CA LEU A 108 9.22 -15.86 14.94
C LEU A 108 10.63 -16.30 15.35
N SER A 109 11.58 -15.37 15.50
CA SER A 109 12.95 -15.70 15.93
C SER A 109 13.03 -16.38 17.31
N LEU A 110 12.02 -16.20 18.17
CA LEU A 110 11.96 -16.79 19.50
C LEU A 110 11.56 -18.27 19.50
N THR A 111 10.83 -18.71 18.47
CA THR A 111 10.30 -20.07 18.34
C THR A 111 10.85 -20.80 17.12
N TYR A 112 11.67 -20.13 16.33
CA TYR A 112 12.23 -20.68 15.10
C TYR A 112 13.28 -21.77 15.43
N SER A 113 13.03 -22.97 14.92
CA SER A 113 13.96 -24.11 14.94
C SER A 113 13.86 -24.91 13.63
N GLY A 114 13.48 -24.23 12.55
CA GLY A 114 13.17 -24.84 11.26
C GLY A 114 14.38 -24.99 10.32
N PRO A 115 14.28 -25.86 9.29
CA PRO A 115 15.29 -25.99 8.25
C PRO A 115 15.21 -24.90 7.16
N GLU A 116 14.05 -24.26 6.97
CA GLU A 116 13.81 -23.19 5.98
C GLU A 116 14.27 -21.84 6.51
N SER A 117 14.85 -20.96 5.69
CA SER A 117 15.39 -19.69 6.21
C SER A 117 14.35 -18.87 7.00
N LEU A 118 14.80 -18.21 8.06
CA LEU A 118 13.94 -17.33 8.87
C LEU A 118 13.28 -16.24 8.01
N GLU A 119 13.98 -15.72 7.00
CA GLU A 119 13.44 -14.73 6.06
C GLU A 119 12.28 -15.29 5.23
N ASP A 120 12.41 -16.51 4.71
CA ASP A 120 11.35 -17.16 3.93
C ASP A 120 10.12 -17.44 4.81
N THR A 121 10.35 -17.90 6.04
CA THR A 121 9.26 -18.14 7.01
C THR A 121 8.54 -16.84 7.37
N VAL A 122 9.28 -15.74 7.56
CA VAL A 122 8.71 -14.41 7.83
C VAL A 122 7.88 -13.93 6.65
N LEU A 123 8.38 -14.03 5.43
CA LEU A 123 7.64 -13.61 4.23
C LEU A 123 6.39 -14.46 4.03
N ASP A 124 6.47 -15.79 4.18
CA ASP A 124 5.32 -16.68 4.06
C ASP A 124 4.26 -16.40 5.14
N TYR A 125 4.67 -16.06 6.36
CA TYR A 125 3.76 -15.60 7.40
C TYR A 125 3.04 -14.30 6.98
N ILE A 126 3.76 -13.32 6.46
CA ILE A 126 3.18 -12.03 6.03
C ILE A 126 2.19 -12.24 4.89
N VAL A 127 2.55 -13.03 3.88
CA VAL A 127 1.67 -13.34 2.73
C VAL A 127 0.39 -14.04 3.18
N ARG A 128 0.46 -14.90 4.20
CA ARG A 128 -0.72 -15.58 4.76
C ARG A 128 -1.59 -14.70 5.65
N HIS A 129 -1.06 -13.59 6.16
CA HIS A 129 -1.74 -12.67 7.09
C HIS A 129 -1.74 -11.24 6.54
N GLU A 130 -1.92 -11.10 5.22
CA GLU A 130 -1.94 -9.82 4.54
C GLU A 130 -3.14 -8.95 4.99
N ASP A 131 -4.20 -9.59 5.48
CA ASP A 131 -5.38 -8.97 6.08
C ASP A 131 -5.10 -8.21 7.39
N LEU A 132 -3.98 -8.52 8.08
CA LEU A 132 -3.54 -7.78 9.27
C LEU A 132 -2.92 -6.42 8.94
N TYR A 133 -2.74 -6.11 7.65
CA TYR A 133 -2.28 -4.79 7.23
C TYR A 133 -3.33 -3.72 7.52
N ASP A 134 -3.00 -2.81 8.43
CA ASP A 134 -3.80 -1.61 8.70
C ASP A 134 -3.64 -0.58 7.57
N VAL A 135 -4.42 -0.77 6.52
CA VAL A 135 -4.49 0.16 5.38
C VAL A 135 -4.98 1.55 5.82
N GLN A 136 -5.83 1.64 6.85
CA GLN A 136 -6.39 2.92 7.28
C GLN A 136 -5.30 3.79 7.93
N ALA A 137 -4.42 3.21 8.72
CA ALA A 137 -3.26 3.91 9.26
C ALA A 137 -2.37 4.49 8.15
N SER A 138 -2.15 3.73 7.08
CA SER A 138 -1.36 4.17 5.92
C SER A 138 -2.07 5.28 5.12
N VAL A 139 -3.38 5.17 4.90
CA VAL A 139 -4.20 6.23 4.26
C VAL A 139 -4.09 7.54 5.05
N ASN A 140 -4.18 7.47 6.39
CA ASN A 140 -4.05 8.65 7.24
C ASN A 140 -2.65 9.28 7.16
N GLU A 141 -1.60 8.46 7.04
CA GLU A 141 -0.22 8.96 6.84
C GLU A 141 -0.05 9.64 5.48
N VAL A 142 -0.62 9.07 4.41
CA VAL A 142 -0.61 9.68 3.08
C VAL A 142 -1.30 11.04 3.11
N ILE A 143 -2.50 11.15 3.69
CA ILE A 143 -3.22 12.42 3.79
C ILE A 143 -2.40 13.46 4.57
N ARG A 144 -1.74 13.06 5.67
CA ARG A 144 -0.84 13.96 6.41
C ARG A 144 0.33 14.44 5.55
N ALA A 145 1.00 13.53 4.84
CA ALA A 145 2.12 13.86 3.97
C ALA A 145 1.71 14.78 2.82
N MET A 146 0.54 14.54 2.21
CA MET A 146 -0.01 15.39 1.16
C MET A 146 -0.31 16.81 1.65
N ASN A 147 -0.87 16.96 2.86
CA ASN A 147 -1.21 18.28 3.43
C ASN A 147 0.00 19.20 3.68
N ILE A 148 1.20 18.64 3.81
CA ILE A 148 2.44 19.42 4.00
C ILE A 148 3.31 19.48 2.74
N ASN A 149 2.85 18.91 1.62
CA ASN A 149 3.65 18.81 0.41
C ASN A 149 3.63 20.14 -0.38
N PRO A 150 4.78 20.82 -0.57
CA PRO A 150 4.81 22.14 -1.19
C PRO A 150 4.55 22.14 -2.69
N LYS A 151 4.53 20.97 -3.34
CA LYS A 151 4.30 20.85 -4.79
C LYS A 151 2.82 20.82 -5.17
N ILE A 152 1.95 20.63 -4.19
CA ILE A 152 0.50 20.53 -4.39
C ILE A 152 -0.22 21.50 -3.46
N SER A 153 -1.35 22.00 -3.93
CA SER A 153 -2.23 22.84 -3.13
C SER A 153 -3.66 22.37 -3.37
N PHE A 154 -4.46 22.43 -2.32
CA PHE A 154 -5.87 22.13 -2.38
C PHE A 154 -6.67 23.36 -1.97
N PRO A 155 -7.84 23.63 -2.58
CA PRO A 155 -8.69 24.71 -2.11
C PRO A 155 -8.98 24.53 -0.61
N PRO A 156 -8.92 25.60 0.20
CA PRO A 156 -9.06 25.51 1.66
C PRO A 156 -10.34 24.81 2.14
N GLU A 157 -11.38 24.81 1.31
CA GLU A 157 -12.71 24.26 1.61
C GLU A 157 -12.81 22.75 1.37
N VAL A 158 -11.74 22.12 0.87
CA VAL A 158 -11.75 20.76 0.37
C VAL A 158 -10.61 19.97 1.04
N ASP A 159 -10.78 18.66 1.25
CA ASP A 159 -9.79 17.78 1.91
C ASP A 159 -9.37 16.63 0.96
N PHE A 160 -8.08 16.25 0.98
CA PHE A 160 -7.53 15.10 0.27
C PHE A 160 -8.19 13.76 0.65
N ILE A 161 -8.94 13.69 1.76
CA ILE A 161 -9.78 12.54 2.09
C ILE A 161 -10.76 12.15 0.96
N MET A 162 -11.13 13.08 0.09
CA MET A 162 -12.01 12.81 -1.06
C MET A 162 -11.43 11.76 -2.02
N ILE A 163 -10.10 11.69 -2.15
CA ILE A 163 -9.43 10.67 -2.97
C ILE A 163 -8.95 9.46 -2.15
N SER A 164 -9.48 9.28 -0.93
CA SER A 164 -9.13 8.16 -0.06
C SER A 164 -9.40 6.78 -0.69
N SER A 165 -10.35 6.68 -1.61
CA SER A 165 -10.58 5.50 -2.44
C SER A 165 -9.31 5.09 -3.21
N LEU A 166 -8.77 6.03 -4.00
CA LEU A 166 -7.53 5.84 -4.77
C LEU A 166 -6.35 5.54 -3.84
N ILE A 167 -6.17 6.33 -2.77
CA ILE A 167 -5.08 6.15 -1.79
C ILE A 167 -5.13 4.76 -1.16
N ARG A 168 -6.33 4.28 -0.77
CA ARG A 168 -6.51 2.98 -0.14
C ARG A 168 -6.10 1.84 -1.08
N GLU A 169 -6.53 1.90 -2.34
CA GLU A 169 -6.18 0.89 -3.34
C GLU A 169 -4.68 0.88 -3.66
N LEU A 170 -4.07 2.05 -3.79
CA LEU A 170 -2.61 2.18 -3.93
C LEU A 170 -1.86 1.61 -2.73
N CYS A 171 -2.27 1.95 -1.51
CA CYS A 171 -1.65 1.45 -0.28
C CYS A 171 -1.75 -0.08 -0.18
N ARG A 172 -2.88 -0.68 -0.58
CA ARG A 172 -3.05 -2.15 -0.64
C ARG A 172 -2.08 -2.77 -1.63
N VAL A 173 -2.13 -2.33 -2.89
CA VAL A 173 -1.28 -2.87 -3.95
C VAL A 173 0.20 -2.71 -3.63
N ALA A 174 0.61 -1.52 -3.16
CA ALA A 174 1.99 -1.25 -2.80
C ALA A 174 2.48 -2.14 -1.65
N PHE A 175 1.65 -2.39 -0.64
CA PHE A 175 1.99 -3.31 0.45
C PHE A 175 2.17 -4.74 -0.07
N SER A 176 1.21 -5.24 -0.86
CA SER A 176 1.28 -6.56 -1.49
C SER A 176 2.53 -6.70 -2.36
N MET A 177 2.90 -5.66 -3.10
CA MET A 177 4.10 -5.61 -3.94
C MET A 177 5.40 -5.76 -3.15
N GLN A 178 5.46 -5.30 -1.89
CA GLN A 178 6.63 -5.51 -1.03
C GLN A 178 6.81 -6.97 -0.57
N THR A 179 5.77 -7.79 -0.68
CA THR A 179 5.82 -9.22 -0.33
C THR A 179 6.32 -10.10 -1.48
N LEU A 180 6.54 -9.53 -2.67
CA LEU A 180 7.09 -10.24 -3.83
C LEU A 180 8.59 -10.44 -3.68
N VAL A 181 9.14 -11.37 -4.46
CA VAL A 181 10.58 -11.66 -4.51
C VAL A 181 10.99 -11.78 -5.97
N PRO A 182 11.63 -10.75 -6.55
CA PRO A 182 11.97 -9.44 -5.96
C PRO A 182 10.72 -8.55 -5.71
N PRO A 183 10.81 -7.52 -4.84
CA PRO A 183 9.72 -6.59 -4.59
C PRO A 183 9.53 -5.62 -5.78
N LEU A 184 8.28 -5.18 -5.98
CA LEU A 184 7.96 -4.11 -6.93
C LEU A 184 7.87 -2.76 -6.22
N ASP A 185 8.28 -1.71 -6.91
CA ASP A 185 8.29 -0.35 -6.40
C ASP A 185 8.05 0.66 -7.53
N ILE A 186 7.96 1.94 -7.20
CA ILE A 186 7.77 3.01 -8.18
C ILE A 186 9.03 3.84 -8.39
N ALA A 187 9.19 4.37 -9.59
CA ALA A 187 10.19 5.38 -9.88
C ALA A 187 9.74 6.75 -9.34
N PHE A 188 10.58 7.36 -8.50
CA PHE A 188 10.46 8.77 -8.15
C PHE A 188 10.88 9.64 -9.33
N GLY A 189 10.04 10.62 -9.67
CA GLY A 189 10.28 11.57 -10.74
C GLY A 189 10.52 12.97 -10.16
N ALA A 190 11.47 13.68 -10.75
CA ALA A 190 11.81 15.06 -10.38
C ALA A 190 11.32 16.03 -11.46
N ASP A 191 10.63 17.10 -11.03
CA ASP A 191 10.30 18.22 -11.91
C ASP A 191 11.59 18.77 -12.54
N GLY A 192 11.60 18.98 -13.85
CA GLY A 192 12.75 19.45 -14.61
C GLY A 192 13.73 18.36 -15.04
N GLU A 193 13.47 17.08 -14.80
CA GLU A 193 14.34 16.02 -15.29
C GLU A 193 14.26 15.85 -16.82
N LEU A 194 15.32 15.29 -17.41
CA LEU A 194 15.32 14.94 -18.83
C LEU A 194 14.30 13.84 -19.10
N PHE A 195 13.45 14.06 -20.10
CA PHE A 195 12.45 13.07 -20.47
C PHE A 195 13.12 11.77 -20.92
N ASN A 196 12.68 10.66 -20.32
CA ASN A 196 13.16 9.32 -20.63
C ASN A 196 12.04 8.49 -21.25
N GLU A 197 12.14 8.23 -22.57
CA GLU A 197 11.17 7.44 -23.34
C GLU A 197 11.04 5.98 -22.89
N SER A 198 12.08 5.39 -22.28
CA SER A 198 11.97 4.02 -21.77
C SER A 198 11.11 3.99 -20.51
N LYS A 199 11.20 5.02 -19.66
CA LYS A 199 10.54 5.09 -18.36
C LYS A 199 9.12 5.68 -18.43
N TYR A 200 8.90 6.68 -19.29
CA TYR A 200 7.66 7.43 -19.32
C TYR A 200 7.06 7.51 -20.73
N ARG A 201 5.72 7.52 -20.79
CA ARG A 201 4.97 7.99 -21.96
C ARG A 201 4.68 9.48 -21.79
N ARG A 202 4.72 10.24 -22.90
CA ARG A 202 4.25 11.63 -22.89
C ARG A 202 2.72 11.65 -22.87
N SER A 203 2.16 12.46 -21.98
CA SER A 203 0.73 12.79 -22.02
C SER A 203 0.37 13.56 -23.28
N TYR A 204 -0.91 13.53 -23.67
CA TYR A 204 -1.38 14.18 -24.90
C TYR A 204 -1.17 15.70 -24.93
N ASP A 205 -1.17 16.36 -23.77
CA ASP A 205 -0.95 17.80 -23.60
C ASP A 205 0.54 18.21 -23.59
N SER A 206 1.44 17.27 -23.87
CA SER A 206 2.88 17.52 -23.94
C SER A 206 3.33 18.18 -25.24
N ASP A 207 4.33 19.06 -25.14
CA ASP A 207 5.20 19.40 -26.26
C ASP A 207 6.23 18.27 -26.46
N PHE A 208 6.08 17.51 -27.55
CA PHE A 208 6.93 16.37 -27.88
C PHE A 208 8.37 16.75 -28.22
N THR A 209 8.62 18.03 -28.53
CA THR A 209 9.98 18.56 -28.78
C THR A 209 10.66 19.04 -27.50
N ALA A 210 9.94 19.13 -26.38
CA ALA A 210 10.49 19.61 -25.12
C ALA A 210 11.33 18.51 -24.43
N PRO A 211 12.58 18.81 -24.05
CA PRO A 211 13.45 17.83 -23.42
C PRO A 211 13.16 17.63 -21.93
N LEU A 212 12.50 18.58 -21.27
CA LEU A 212 12.28 18.56 -19.81
C LEU A 212 10.86 18.12 -19.45
N VAL A 213 10.75 17.31 -18.41
CA VAL A 213 9.50 16.98 -17.74
C VAL A 213 9.11 18.15 -16.83
N VAL A 214 7.90 18.67 -16.97
CA VAL A 214 7.35 19.70 -16.08
C VAL A 214 6.80 19.06 -14.82
N TYR A 215 6.02 18.00 -14.98
CA TYR A 215 5.46 17.22 -13.88
C TYR A 215 5.13 15.80 -14.34
N HIS A 216 4.95 14.91 -13.37
CA HIS A 216 4.56 13.52 -13.59
C HIS A 216 3.06 13.35 -13.32
N VAL A 217 2.41 12.53 -14.14
CA VAL A 217 0.99 12.16 -13.99
C VAL A 217 0.86 10.81 -13.29
N TRP A 218 1.74 9.87 -13.63
CA TRP A 218 1.75 8.53 -13.04
C TRP A 218 3.18 7.97 -12.92
N PRO A 219 3.55 7.36 -11.79
CA PRO A 219 4.88 6.78 -11.63
C PRO A 219 5.07 5.54 -12.51
N ALA A 220 6.32 5.31 -12.94
CA ALA A 220 6.70 4.05 -13.58
C ALA A 220 6.83 2.96 -12.52
N LEU A 221 6.38 1.74 -12.84
CA LEU A 221 6.56 0.57 -11.98
C LEU A 221 7.89 -0.09 -12.29
N MET A 222 8.66 -0.35 -11.25
CA MET A 222 10.03 -0.83 -11.28
C MET A 222 10.14 -2.16 -10.55
N GLU A 223 10.97 -3.05 -11.09
CA GLU A 223 11.46 -4.25 -10.42
C GLU A 223 12.98 -4.17 -10.39
N ASN A 224 13.56 -4.01 -9.21
CA ASN A 224 14.97 -3.61 -9.06
C ASN A 224 15.22 -2.31 -9.85
N ASP A 225 15.96 -2.39 -10.96
CA ASP A 225 16.27 -1.26 -11.84
C ASP A 225 15.60 -1.36 -13.23
N SER A 226 14.73 -2.36 -13.43
CA SER A 226 14.03 -2.59 -14.69
C SER A 226 12.63 -1.98 -14.66
N ILE A 227 12.25 -1.34 -15.77
CA ILE A 227 10.91 -0.77 -15.92
C ILE A 227 9.96 -1.88 -16.36
N ILE A 228 8.97 -2.18 -15.53
CA ILE A 228 7.93 -3.18 -15.81
C ILE A 228 6.71 -2.52 -16.46
N VAL A 229 6.33 -1.33 -15.98
CA VAL A 229 5.23 -0.54 -16.54
C VAL A 229 5.71 0.91 -16.68
N LYS A 230 5.56 1.48 -17.87
CA LYS A 230 5.89 2.89 -18.11
C LYS A 230 4.95 3.80 -17.33
N GLY A 231 5.53 4.83 -16.71
CA GLY A 231 4.77 5.92 -16.14
C GLY A 231 4.25 6.89 -17.20
N GLU A 232 3.73 8.02 -16.75
CA GLU A 232 3.23 9.09 -17.60
C GLU A 232 3.75 10.44 -17.08
N ALA A 233 4.21 11.28 -18.00
CA ALA A 233 4.80 12.58 -17.71
C ALA A 233 4.41 13.63 -18.76
N VAL A 234 4.39 14.89 -18.33
CA VAL A 234 4.09 16.04 -19.19
C VAL A 234 5.36 16.86 -19.42
N SER A 235 5.60 17.24 -20.67
CA SER A 235 6.71 18.11 -21.06
C SER A 235 6.22 19.36 -21.78
N LYS A 236 6.83 20.53 -21.56
CA LYS A 236 6.46 21.78 -22.25
C LYS A 236 7.71 22.58 -22.63
N ARG A 237 7.71 23.22 -23.80
CA ARG A 237 8.75 24.20 -24.17
C ARG A 237 8.60 25.47 -23.36
N GLY A 238 9.73 26.07 -23.03
CA GLY A 238 9.76 27.37 -22.36
C GLY A 238 9.07 27.35 -21.01
N GLY A 239 9.08 26.20 -20.31
CA GLY A 239 8.55 26.06 -18.97
C GLY A 239 9.07 27.21 -18.14
N GLU A 240 8.21 28.20 -17.93
CA GLU A 240 8.58 29.33 -17.13
C GLU A 240 8.91 28.75 -15.76
N MET A 241 10.17 28.94 -15.35
CA MET A 241 10.65 28.65 -14.01
C MET A 241 9.96 29.58 -13.00
N ARG A 242 8.63 29.69 -13.01
CA ARG A 242 7.90 30.72 -12.28
C ARG A 242 7.90 30.51 -10.77
N ASN A 243 8.27 29.33 -10.24
CA ASN A 243 8.22 29.08 -8.79
C ASN A 243 9.45 28.41 -8.15
N PHE A 244 10.57 28.19 -8.84
CA PHE A 244 11.73 27.52 -8.22
C PHE A 244 12.71 28.46 -7.48
N PHE A 245 12.58 29.79 -7.60
CA PHE A 245 13.54 30.74 -6.99
C PHE A 245 12.96 31.69 -5.93
N LYS A 246 11.68 31.59 -5.55
CA LYS A 246 11.09 32.53 -4.58
C LYS A 246 11.24 32.17 -3.10
N ILE A 247 11.89 31.06 -2.73
CA ILE A 247 12.05 30.66 -1.32
C ILE A 247 13.46 30.97 -0.76
N SER A 248 14.37 31.56 -1.54
CA SER A 248 15.75 31.82 -1.06
C SER A 248 16.07 33.27 -0.71
N ASN A 249 15.15 34.24 -0.85
CA ASN A 249 15.49 35.67 -0.70
C ASN A 249 14.50 36.51 0.12
N GLU A 250 13.91 35.97 1.19
CA GLU A 250 13.30 36.82 2.23
C GLU A 250 13.71 36.35 3.63
N VAL A 251 14.89 36.82 4.08
CA VAL A 251 15.20 36.98 5.50
C VAL A 251 15.40 38.47 5.74
N PRO A 252 14.47 39.18 6.41
CA PRO A 252 14.73 40.54 6.86
C PRO A 252 15.71 40.51 8.04
N SER A 253 16.60 41.50 8.02
CA SER A 253 17.62 41.79 9.05
C SER A 253 17.02 42.16 10.40
#